data_AF-A0A536MM58-F1
#
_entry.id   AF-A0A536MM58-F1
#
_cell.length_a   1.000
_cell.length_b   1.000
_cell.length_c   1.000
_cell.angle_alpha   90.00
_cell.angle_beta   90.00
_cell.angle_gamma   90.00
#
_symmetry.space_group_name_H-M   'P 1'
#
loop_
_entity.id
_entity.type
_entity.pdbx_description
1 polymer ?
#
loop_
_entity_poly.entity_id
_entity_poly.type
_entity_poly.pdbx_seq_one_letter_code
_entity_poly.pdbx_strand_id
1 'polypeptide(L)'
;MPAFDIGRFVESCFAALDTDRPVDTIRDLLNLTVSKPSSLIEGLPDPLGQELVLFRDPRLTIIQVTIAPGLQYPPHNHRMEAAIGLYSGIERNLWYGSAGCTPPDQ
;
A
#
# COMPACT_ATOMS: atom_id res chain seq x y z
N MET A 1 13.71 6.97 17.00
CA MET A 1 12.96 5.71 16.82
C MET A 1 13.74 4.89 15.82
N PRO A 2 13.76 3.55 15.89
CA PRO A 2 14.41 2.77 14.83
C PRO A 2 13.73 3.05 13.49
N ALA A 3 14.51 3.03 12.41
CA ALA A 3 14.00 3.13 11.05
C ALA A 3 12.98 2.03 10.76
N PHE A 4 12.17 2.22 9.72
CA PHE A 4 11.27 1.18 9.23
C PHE A 4 12.06 -0.06 8.82
N ASP A 5 11.51 -1.23 9.12
CA ASP A 5 12.12 -2.53 8.82
C ASP A 5 11.13 -3.34 7.98
N ILE A 6 11.53 -3.63 6.73
CA ILE A 6 10.69 -4.36 5.79
C ILE A 6 10.36 -5.76 6.32
N GLY A 7 11.31 -6.44 6.95
CA GLY A 7 11.12 -7.79 7.49
C GLY A 7 10.06 -7.81 8.60
N ARG A 8 10.15 -6.88 9.56
CA ARG A 8 9.14 -6.74 10.63
C ARG A 8 7.77 -6.35 10.10
N PHE A 9 7.72 -5.52 9.06
CA PHE A 9 6.46 -5.16 8.41
C PHE A 9 5.85 -6.37 7.71
N VAL A 10 6.66 -7.17 7.00
CA VAL A 10 6.23 -8.45 6.41
C VAL A 10 5.68 -9.40 7.46
N GLU A 11 6.40 -9.61 8.58
CA GLU A 11 5.94 -10.45 9.69
C GLU A 11 4.59 -9.98 10.25
N SER A 12 4.43 -8.66 10.42
CA SER A 12 3.18 -8.06 10.90
C SER A 12 2.03 -8.26 9.91
N CYS A 13 2.29 -8.12 8.61
CA CYS A 13 1.31 -8.40 7.57
C CYS A 13 0.92 -9.87 7.51
N PHE A 14 1.86 -10.82 7.67
CA PHE A 14 1.51 -12.23 7.76
C PHE A 14 0.66 -12.56 8.99
N ALA A 15 0.98 -11.98 10.15
CA ALA A 15 0.13 -12.12 11.33
C ALA A 15 -1.28 -11.56 11.09
N ALA A 16 -1.39 -10.44 10.37
CA ALA A 16 -2.68 -9.87 9.98
C ALA A 16 -3.48 -10.78 9.03
N LEU A 17 -2.82 -11.52 8.13
CA LEU A 17 -3.49 -12.46 7.22
C LEU A 17 -4.22 -13.61 7.93
N ASP A 18 -3.83 -13.91 9.17
CA ASP A 18 -4.45 -14.99 9.97
C ASP A 18 -5.55 -14.46 10.93
N THR A 19 -5.95 -13.20 10.78
CA THR A 19 -7.06 -12.58 11.54
C THR A 19 -8.41 -12.72 10.82
N ASP A 20 -9.51 -12.46 11.53
CA ASP A 20 -10.87 -12.45 10.95
C ASP A 20 -11.09 -11.33 9.93
N ARG A 21 -10.28 -10.25 9.99
CA ARG A 21 -10.37 -9.06 9.15
C ARG A 21 -8.99 -8.66 8.63
N PRO A 22 -8.39 -9.44 7.72
CA PRO A 22 -6.98 -9.29 7.35
C PRO A 22 -6.70 -7.96 6.66
N VAL A 23 -7.58 -7.52 5.75
CA VAL A 23 -7.41 -6.27 5.00
C VAL A 23 -7.52 -5.04 5.90
N ASP A 24 -8.47 -5.05 6.84
CA ASP A 24 -8.63 -3.93 7.78
C ASP A 24 -7.44 -3.84 8.74
N THR A 25 -6.94 -4.99 9.21
CA THR A 25 -5.74 -5.05 10.05
C THR A 25 -4.51 -4.54 9.29
N ILE A 26 -4.35 -4.91 8.01
CA ILE A 26 -3.27 -4.38 7.15
C ILE A 26 -3.44 -2.87 6.92
N ARG A 27 -4.66 -2.37 6.78
CA ARG A 27 -4.93 -0.93 6.66
C ARG A 27 -4.47 -0.17 7.91
N ASP A 28 -4.71 -0.72 9.10
CA ASP A 28 -4.25 -0.12 10.36
C ASP A 28 -2.71 -0.13 10.48
N LEU A 29 -2.07 -1.23 10.06
CA LEU A 29 -0.60 -1.30 9.97
C LEU A 29 -0.03 -0.26 8.99
N LEU A 30 -0.67 -0.08 7.83
CA LEU A 30 -0.29 0.94 6.85
C LEU A 30 -0.46 2.34 7.43
N ASN A 31 -1.61 2.64 8.05
CA ASN A 31 -1.87 3.94 8.68
C ASN A 31 -0.78 4.30 9.71
N LEU A 32 -0.40 3.35 10.57
CA LEU A 32 0.67 3.55 11.53
C LEU A 32 2.02 3.77 10.84
N THR A 33 2.31 3.01 9.79
CA THR A 33 3.58 3.07 9.05
C THR A 33 3.74 4.42 8.34
N VAL A 34 2.73 4.85 7.58
CA VAL A 34 2.80 6.10 6.81
C VAL A 34 2.69 7.35 7.68
N SER A 35 2.18 7.24 8.92
CA SER A 35 2.21 8.34 9.90
C SER A 35 3.61 8.76 10.33
N LYS A 36 4.64 7.96 9.99
CA LYS A 36 6.06 8.20 10.32
C LYS A 36 6.92 8.24 9.05
N PRO A 37 6.67 9.19 8.13
CA PRO A 37 7.25 9.16 6.78
C PRO A 37 8.78 9.21 6.78
N SER A 38 9.42 9.96 7.68
CA SER A 38 10.90 9.99 7.77
C SER A 38 11.49 8.62 8.12
N SER A 39 10.87 7.92 9.07
CA SER A 39 11.30 6.56 9.47
C SER A 39 11.07 5.55 8.35
N LEU A 40 9.98 5.70 7.60
CA LEU A 40 9.69 4.86 6.44
C LEU A 40 10.73 5.07 5.34
N ILE A 41 10.97 6.33 4.95
CA ILE A 41 11.93 6.69 3.89
C ILE A 41 13.35 6.20 4.24
N GLU A 42 13.77 6.32 5.50
CA GLU A 42 15.08 5.83 5.96
C GLU A 42 15.22 4.29 5.84
N GLY A 43 14.12 3.55 5.95
CA GLY A 43 14.10 2.09 5.86
C GLY A 43 13.87 1.52 4.46
N LEU A 44 13.56 2.38 3.47
CA LEU A 44 13.33 1.95 2.10
C LEU A 44 14.66 1.90 1.31
N PRO A 45 14.88 0.86 0.48
CA PRO A 45 16.13 0.68 -0.26
C PRO A 45 16.29 1.68 -1.41
N ASP A 46 15.19 2.11 -2.04
CA ASP A 46 15.18 3.15 -3.08
C ASP A 46 13.88 3.96 -3.00
N PRO A 47 13.81 5.01 -2.15
CA PRO A 47 12.61 5.81 -1.95
C PRO A 47 12.18 6.62 -3.19
N LEU A 48 13.01 6.68 -4.24
CA LEU A 48 12.75 7.42 -5.48
C LEU A 48 12.55 6.50 -6.70
N GLY A 49 12.66 5.19 -6.53
CA GLY A 49 12.43 4.19 -7.59
C GLY A 49 10.96 4.15 -8.04
N GLN A 50 10.73 3.96 -9.34
CA GLN A 50 9.38 4.02 -9.95
C GLN A 50 8.43 2.95 -9.39
N GLU A 51 8.88 1.71 -9.29
CA GLU A 51 8.13 0.60 -8.69
C GLU A 51 9.11 -0.45 -8.20
N LEU A 52 9.01 -0.80 -6.91
CA LEU A 52 9.90 -1.76 -6.28
C LEU A 52 9.10 -2.80 -5.50
N VAL A 53 9.35 -4.08 -5.81
CA VAL A 53 8.83 -5.20 -5.01
C VAL A 53 9.69 -5.33 -3.75
N LEU A 54 9.14 -4.95 -2.61
CA LEU A 54 9.80 -5.08 -1.31
C LEU A 54 9.72 -6.51 -0.77
N PHE A 55 8.63 -7.21 -1.09
CA PHE A 55 8.40 -8.59 -0.68
C PHE A 55 7.41 -9.29 -1.62
N ARG A 56 7.60 -10.61 -1.85
CA ARG A 56 6.73 -11.42 -2.70
C ARG A 56 6.58 -12.84 -2.15
N ASP A 57 5.32 -13.24 -1.97
CA ASP A 57 4.85 -14.57 -1.58
C ASP A 57 3.47 -14.84 -2.23
N PRO A 58 3.05 -16.10 -2.44
CA PRO A 58 1.72 -16.40 -2.97
C PRO A 58 0.54 -15.80 -2.20
N ARG A 59 0.69 -15.50 -0.90
CA ARG A 59 -0.34 -14.90 -0.04
C ARG A 59 -0.20 -13.38 0.12
N LEU A 60 0.99 -12.82 -0.11
CA LEU A 60 1.30 -11.42 0.17
C LEU A 60 2.33 -10.87 -0.81
N THR A 61 2.02 -9.72 -1.43
CA THR A 61 3.00 -8.92 -2.17
C THR A 61 3.00 -7.51 -1.61
N ILE A 62 4.19 -6.97 -1.35
CA ILE A 62 4.37 -5.59 -0.90
C ILE A 62 5.18 -4.85 -1.95
N ILE A 63 4.58 -3.79 -2.49
CA ILE A 63 5.19 -2.92 -3.49
C ILE A 63 5.32 -1.50 -2.94
N GLN A 64 6.44 -0.86 -3.24
CA GLN A 64 6.61 0.58 -3.15
C GLN A 64 6.41 1.16 -4.56
N VAL A 65 5.57 2.17 -4.70
CA VAL A 65 5.29 2.82 -5.98
C VAL A 65 5.59 4.30 -5.86
N THR A 66 6.35 4.84 -6.82
CA THR A 66 6.59 6.28 -6.96
C THR A 66 5.97 6.77 -8.25
N ILE A 67 4.99 7.66 -8.13
CA ILE A 67 4.25 8.22 -9.28
C ILE A 67 4.80 9.61 -9.59
N ALA A 68 5.35 9.79 -10.79
CA ALA A 68 5.86 11.08 -11.23
C ALA A 68 4.71 12.11 -11.37
N PRO A 69 4.95 13.41 -11.09
CA PRO A 69 3.94 14.45 -11.27
C PRO A 69 3.35 14.44 -12.69
N GLY A 70 2.02 14.40 -12.78
CA GLY A 70 1.28 14.37 -14.05
C GLY A 70 1.18 12.99 -14.71
N LEU A 71 1.82 11.96 -14.18
CA LEU A 71 1.62 10.58 -14.62
C LEU A 71 0.26 10.07 -14.14
N GLN A 72 -0.51 9.47 -15.04
CA GLN A 72 -1.80 8.86 -14.73
C GLN A 72 -1.78 7.39 -15.16
N TYR A 73 -2.14 6.50 -14.23
CA TYR A 73 -2.36 5.10 -14.56
C TYR A 73 -3.71 4.90 -15.27
N PRO A 74 -3.78 3.99 -16.26
CA PRO A 74 -5.05 3.65 -16.88
C PRO A 74 -6.00 3.00 -15.86
N PRO A 75 -7.33 3.14 -16.03
CA PRO A 75 -8.29 2.41 -15.22
C PRO A 75 -8.01 0.90 -15.26
N HIS A 76 -7.92 0.28 -14.09
CA HIS A 76 -7.63 -1.15 -13.94
C HIS A 76 -8.36 -1.76 -12.75
N ASN A 77 -8.38 -3.08 -12.68
CA ASN A 77 -8.98 -3.85 -11.59
C ASN A 77 -7.93 -4.81 -11.03
N HIS A 78 -7.71 -4.75 -9.71
CA HIS A 78 -6.73 -5.57 -9.00
C HIS A 78 -7.07 -7.06 -9.00
N ARG A 79 -8.36 -7.42 -9.12
CA ARG A 79 -8.87 -8.81 -9.03
C ARG A 79 -8.46 -9.55 -7.74
N MET A 80 -8.08 -8.79 -6.72
CA MET A 80 -7.72 -9.20 -5.37
C MET A 80 -7.85 -7.99 -4.44
N GLU A 81 -7.83 -8.23 -3.13
CA GLU A 81 -7.79 -7.17 -2.11
C GLU A 81 -6.48 -6.37 -2.19
N ALA A 82 -6.58 -5.05 -2.01
CA ALA A 82 -5.44 -4.14 -1.99
C ALA A 82 -5.63 -3.05 -0.93
N ALA A 83 -4.56 -2.74 -0.21
CA ALA A 83 -4.51 -1.63 0.74
C ALA A 83 -3.34 -0.72 0.37
N ILE A 84 -3.59 0.59 0.23
CA ILE A 84 -2.62 1.58 -0.23
C ILE A 84 -2.41 2.61 0.88
N GLY A 85 -1.14 2.88 1.21
CA GLY A 85 -0.74 3.91 2.17
C GLY A 85 0.17 4.94 1.51
N LEU A 86 -0.25 6.20 1.48
CA LEU A 86 0.55 7.31 0.95
C LEU A 86 1.42 7.91 2.05
N TYR A 87 2.75 7.94 1.84
CA TYR A 87 3.71 8.49 2.81
C TYR A 87 4.39 9.79 2.36
N SER A 88 4.23 10.19 1.10
CA SER A 88 4.76 11.44 0.56
C SER A 88 3.97 11.86 -0.68
N GLY A 89 3.80 13.17 -0.87
CA GLY A 89 3.06 13.71 -2.00
C GLY A 89 1.54 13.58 -1.86
N ILE A 90 0.85 13.59 -3.01
CA ILE A 90 -0.61 13.52 -3.12
C ILE A 90 -0.94 12.69 -4.35
N GLU A 91 -1.91 11.78 -4.23
CA GLU A 91 -2.51 11.09 -5.37
C GLU A 91 -4.00 11.43 -5.47
N ARG A 92 -4.56 11.24 -6.66
CA ARG A 92 -6.00 11.32 -6.90
C ARG A 92 -6.48 9.97 -7.41
N ASN A 93 -7.23 9.25 -6.58
CA ASN A 93 -7.89 8.02 -7.00
C ASN A 93 -9.27 8.32 -7.61
N LEU A 94 -9.46 7.87 -8.84
CA LEU A 94 -10.73 7.94 -9.55
C LEU A 94 -11.33 6.54 -9.62
N TRP A 95 -12.52 6.37 -9.05
CA TRP A 95 -13.23 5.11 -9.05
C TRP A 95 -14.09 4.98 -10.31
N TYR A 96 -13.95 3.85 -10.99
CA TYR A 96 -14.74 3.53 -12.19
C TYR A 96 -15.63 2.32 -11.89
N GLY A 97 -16.94 2.51 -12.02
CA GLY A 97 -17.92 1.43 -11.98
C GLY A 97 -18.39 1.08 -13.40
N SER A 98 -18.92 -0.12 -13.58
CA SER A 98 -19.78 -0.41 -14.73
C SER A 98 -21.06 0.43 -14.62
N ALA A 99 -21.64 0.83 -15.76
CA ALA A 99 -22.90 1.58 -15.78
C ALA A 99 -23.96 0.87 -14.91
N GLY A 100 -24.52 1.60 -13.94
CA GLY A 100 -25.51 1.07 -12.99
C GLY A 100 -24.97 0.54 -11.66
N CYS A 101 -23.65 0.54 -11.42
CA CYS A 101 -23.09 0.20 -10.12
C CYS A 101 -22.95 1.47 -9.25
N THR A 102 -23.73 1.58 -8.18
CA THR A 102 -23.54 2.59 -7.15
C THR A 102 -22.20 2.34 -6.46
N PRO A 103 -21.32 3.35 -6.28
CA PRO A 103 -20.12 3.19 -5.46
C PRO A 103 -20.54 2.77 -4.04
N PRO A 104 -19.78 1.90 -3.35
CA PRO A 104 -19.96 1.73 -1.91
C PRO A 104 -19.75 3.09 -1.23
N ASP A 105 -20.57 3.40 -0.23
CA ASP A 105 -20.40 4.59 0.61
C ASP A 105 -18.95 4.62 1.13
N GLN A 106 -18.26 5.73 0.84
CA GLN A 106 -16.90 6.00 1.34
C GLN A 106 -16.96 6.53 2.78
#